data_AF-A0A9P5NL09-F1
#
_entry.id   AF-A0A9P5NL09-F1
#
_cell.length_a   1.000
_cell.length_b   1.000
_cell.length_c   1.000
_cell.angle_alpha   90.00
_cell.angle_beta   90.00
_cell.angle_gamma   90.00
#
_symmetry.space_group_name_H-M   'P 1'
#
loop_
_entity.id
_entity.type
_entity.pdbx_description
1 polymer ?
#
loop_
_entity_poly.entity_id
_entity_poly.type
_entity_poly.pdbx_seq_one_letter_code
_entity_poly.pdbx_strand_id
1 'polypeptide(L)'
;MHLLRSVFSRRQLDLFLWLLRVNDTDSVPSVKTMNNLDKFLQKSCGINTIEYDGVLGHKYFVNSLSQILVQEMANPEVRPHLWTYPEDAGPNLSEARQASRWLHEIRPEDTTPII
;
A
#
# COMPACT_ATOMS: atom_id res chain seq x y z
N MET A 1 13.28 -4.55 2.13
CA MET A 1 12.39 -3.47 1.67
C MET A 1 11.61 -3.96 0.48
N HIS A 2 10.30 -3.73 0.43
CA HIS A 2 9.44 -4.23 -0.65
C HIS A 2 8.53 -3.11 -1.17
N LEU A 3 8.24 -3.10 -2.48
CA LEU A 3 7.25 -2.22 -3.10
C LEU A 3 5.89 -2.91 -3.05
N LEU A 4 4.92 -2.38 -2.30
CA LEU A 4 3.65 -3.07 -2.00
C LEU A 4 2.88 -3.58 -3.23
N ARG A 5 2.98 -2.89 -4.37
CA ARG A 5 2.15 -3.16 -5.56
C ARG A 5 2.92 -3.58 -6.80
N SER A 6 4.23 -3.86 -6.69
CA SER A 6 5.04 -4.34 -7.81
C SER A 6 5.64 -5.70 -7.46
N VAL A 7 5.09 -6.77 -8.06
CA VAL A 7 5.38 -8.16 -7.68
C VAL A 7 5.72 -9.01 -8.90
N PHE A 8 6.51 -8.47 -9.82
CA PHE A 8 6.98 -9.26 -10.96
C PHE A 8 8.23 -10.05 -10.58
N SER A 9 8.15 -11.37 -10.64
CA SER A 9 9.33 -12.20 -10.73
C SER A 9 10.12 -11.86 -12.00
N ARG A 10 11.41 -12.16 -12.00
CA ARG A 10 12.27 -11.95 -13.18
C ARG A 10 11.72 -12.62 -14.44
N ARG A 11 11.16 -13.84 -14.31
CA ARG A 11 10.55 -14.56 -15.43
C ARG A 11 9.30 -13.87 -15.97
N GLN A 12 8.47 -13.31 -15.09
CA GLN A 12 7.32 -12.52 -15.51
C GLN A 12 7.76 -11.24 -16.22
N LEU A 13 8.78 -10.55 -15.70
CA LEU A 13 9.35 -9.38 -16.35
C LEU A 13 9.89 -9.70 -17.75
N ASP A 14 10.65 -10.79 -17.89
CA ASP A 14 11.18 -11.23 -19.19
C ASP A 14 10.05 -11.54 -20.18
N LEU A 15 8.97 -12.19 -19.72
CA LEU A 15 7.77 -12.45 -20.52
C LEU A 15 7.08 -11.16 -20.98
N PHE A 16 6.90 -10.18 -20.09
CA PHE A 16 6.28 -8.91 -20.44
C PHE A 16 7.12 -8.12 -21.45
N LEU A 17 8.44 -8.07 -21.25
CA LEU A 17 9.34 -7.41 -22.20
C LEU A 17 9.36 -8.11 -23.55
N TRP A 18 9.29 -9.44 -23.58
CA TRP A 18 9.13 -10.20 -24.82
C TRP A 18 7.80 -9.89 -25.52
N LEU A 19 6.69 -9.86 -24.78
CA LEU A 19 5.37 -9.51 -25.31
C LEU A 19 5.37 -8.12 -25.96
N LEU A 20 5.96 -7.11 -25.30
CA LEU A 20 6.06 -5.75 -25.85
C LEU A 20 6.86 -5.71 -27.16
N ARG A 21 7.94 -6.51 -27.25
CA ARG A 21 8.76 -6.59 -28.46
C ARG A 21 8.03 -7.25 -29.63
N VAL A 22 7.27 -8.31 -29.36
CA VAL A 22 6.52 -9.03 -30.41
C VAL A 22 5.34 -8.22 -30.94
N ASN A 23 4.81 -7.28 -30.13
CA ASN A 23 3.75 -6.37 -30.54
C ASN A 23 4.30 -5.04 -31.11
N ASP A 24 5.57 -5.02 -31.54
CA ASP A 24 6.23 -3.85 -32.14
C ASP A 24 6.05 -2.55 -31.33
N THR A 25 6.03 -2.66 -29.99
CA THR A 25 5.93 -1.47 -29.13
C THR A 25 7.25 -0.70 -29.17
N ASP A 26 7.19 0.61 -29.42
CA ASP A 26 8.39 1.44 -29.41
C ASP A 26 9.00 1.57 -28.01
N SER A 27 10.33 1.75 -27.96
CA SER A 27 11.07 2.07 -26.73
C SER A 27 10.96 1.06 -25.58
N VAL A 28 10.93 -0.25 -25.89
CA VAL A 28 10.89 -1.30 -24.85
C VAL A 28 12.15 -1.24 -23.95
N PRO A 29 12.01 -1.08 -22.62
CA PRO A 29 13.16 -1.02 -21.72
C PRO A 29 13.89 -2.36 -21.64
N SER A 30 15.19 -2.30 -21.34
CA SER A 30 15.96 -3.52 -21.06
C SER A 30 15.67 -4.04 -19.65
N VAL A 31 15.89 -5.35 -19.42
CA VAL A 31 15.83 -5.95 -18.08
C VAL A 31 16.72 -5.21 -17.08
N LYS A 32 17.91 -4.76 -17.52
CA LYS A 32 18.83 -3.97 -16.70
C LYS A 32 18.23 -2.63 -16.30
N THR A 33 17.58 -1.95 -17.24
CA THR A 33 16.88 -0.68 -16.99
C THR A 33 15.78 -0.88 -15.96
N MET A 34 14.97 -1.94 -16.10
CA MET A 34 13.90 -2.28 -15.17
C MET A 34 14.44 -2.60 -13.77
N ASN A 35 15.53 -3.35 -13.65
CA ASN A 35 16.17 -3.63 -12.35
C ASN A 35 16.74 -2.37 -11.68
N ASN A 36 17.29 -1.43 -12.47
CA ASN A 36 17.79 -0.17 -11.93
C ASN A 36 16.63 0.70 -11.42
N LEU A 37 15.53 0.74 -12.17
CA LEU A 37 14.31 1.43 -11.77
C LEU A 37 13.72 0.81 -10.50
N ASP A 38 13.66 -0.52 -10.40
CA ASP A 38 13.23 -1.22 -9.18
C ASP A 38 14.08 -0.86 -7.97
N LYS A 39 15.42 -0.88 -8.09
CA LYS A 39 16.32 -0.42 -7.01
C LYS A 39 16.08 1.03 -6.60
N PHE A 40 15.86 1.90 -7.58
CA PHE A 40 15.58 3.32 -7.34
C PHE A 40 14.25 3.50 -6.60
N LEU A 41 13.21 2.80 -7.03
CA LEU A 41 11.90 2.82 -6.38
C LEU A 41 11.98 2.23 -4.98
N GLN A 42 12.63 1.09 -4.78
CA GLN A 42 12.84 0.52 -3.45
C GLN A 42 13.59 1.48 -2.51
N LYS A 43 14.55 2.25 -3.02
CA LYS A 43 15.23 3.27 -2.22
C LYS A 43 14.32 4.45 -1.85
N SER A 44 13.38 4.81 -2.72
CA SER A 44 12.56 6.01 -2.57
C SER A 44 11.25 5.75 -1.84
N CYS A 45 10.61 4.62 -2.11
CA CYS A 45 9.30 4.21 -1.61
C CYS A 45 9.27 2.73 -1.18
N GLY A 46 10.41 2.12 -0.87
CA GLY A 46 10.43 0.78 -0.27
C GLY A 46 9.93 0.80 1.17
N ILE A 47 9.17 -0.23 1.54
CA ILE A 47 8.69 -0.41 2.92
C ILE A 47 9.64 -1.31 3.68
N ASN A 48 10.00 -0.91 4.89
CA ASN A 48 10.88 -1.66 5.77
C ASN A 48 10.23 -2.97 6.21
N THR A 49 11.04 -4.02 6.22
CA THR A 49 10.69 -5.31 6.80
C THR A 49 11.39 -5.39 8.15
N ILE A 50 10.60 -5.57 9.20
CA ILE A 50 11.04 -5.61 10.58
C ILE A 50 11.09 -7.08 11.01
N GLU A 51 12.22 -7.50 11.56
CA GLU A 51 12.42 -8.84 12.12
C GLU A 51 11.96 -8.87 13.58
N TYR A 52 11.29 -9.96 13.95
CA TYR A 52 10.83 -10.22 15.31
C TYR A 52 11.17 -11.64 15.72
N ASP A 53 11.51 -11.81 16.99
CA ASP A 53 11.63 -13.11 17.64
C ASP A 53 10.27 -13.49 18.25
N GLY A 54 9.68 -14.56 17.73
CA GLY A 54 8.45 -15.12 18.26
C GLY A 54 8.67 -15.76 19.62
N VAL A 55 7.64 -15.73 20.47
CA VAL A 55 7.69 -16.30 21.84
C VAL A 55 8.04 -17.81 21.84
N LEU A 56 7.79 -18.50 20.73
CA LEU A 56 8.13 -19.92 20.54
C LEU A 56 9.51 -20.14 19.88
N GLY A 57 10.37 -19.12 19.84
CA GLY A 57 11.74 -19.20 19.32
C GLY A 57 11.87 -19.18 17.79
N HIS A 58 10.79 -18.94 17.05
CA HIS A 58 10.84 -18.75 15.59
C HIS A 58 11.00 -17.28 15.24
N LYS A 59 11.82 -16.99 14.23
CA LYS A 59 11.92 -15.65 13.65
C LYS A 59 10.79 -15.43 12.67
N TYR A 60 10.16 -14.26 12.73
CA TYR A 60 9.17 -13.83 11.75
C TYR A 60 9.42 -12.39 11.32
N PHE A 61 8.90 -12.04 10.15
CA PHE A 61 9.15 -10.76 9.52
C PHE A 61 7.82 -10.10 9.19
N VAL A 62 7.70 -8.81 9.49
CA VAL A 62 6.50 -8.03 9.16
C VAL A 62 6.91 -6.74 8.47
N ASN A 63 6.08 -6.26 7.55
CA ASN A 63 6.30 -4.95 6.95
C ASN A 63 5.85 -3.85 7.90
N SER A 64 6.54 -2.71 7.87
CA SER A 64 6.22 -1.56 8.71
C SER A 64 4.84 -1.00 8.38
N LEU A 65 3.86 -1.21 9.26
CA LEU A 65 2.49 -0.74 9.08
C LEU A 65 2.42 0.79 8.96
N SER A 66 3.23 1.52 9.73
CA SER A 66 3.25 2.98 9.67
C SER A 66 3.68 3.49 8.29
N GLN A 67 4.66 2.85 7.66
CA GLN A 67 5.11 3.22 6.32
C GLN A 67 4.08 2.86 5.24
N ILE A 68 3.35 1.75 5.42
CA ILE A 68 2.21 1.39 4.55
C ILE A 68 1.16 2.51 4.61
N LEU A 69 0.72 2.87 5.81
CA LEU A 69 -0.30 3.91 6.01
C LEU A 69 0.13 5.25 5.44
N VAL A 70 1.39 5.66 5.63
CA VAL A 70 1.91 6.91 5.06
C VAL A 70 1.86 6.89 3.53
N GLN A 71 2.20 5.78 2.88
CA GLN A 71 2.12 5.68 1.42
C GLN A 71 0.70 5.74 0.89
N GLU A 72 -0.23 5.01 1.50
CA GLU A 72 -1.63 5.02 1.07
C GLU A 72 -2.28 6.38 1.35
N MET A 73 -1.92 7.05 2.44
CA MET A 73 -2.36 8.43 2.74
C MET A 73 -1.78 9.47 1.75
N ALA A 74 -0.56 9.25 1.26
CA ALA A 74 0.07 10.14 0.28
C ALA A 74 -0.36 9.85 -1.18
N ASN A 75 -1.03 8.73 -1.43
CA ASN A 75 -1.42 8.32 -2.77
C ASN A 75 -2.66 9.12 -3.24
N PRO A 76 -2.56 9.94 -4.30
CA PRO A 76 -3.66 10.78 -4.78
C PRO A 76 -4.87 9.97 -5.29
N GLU A 77 -4.65 8.74 -5.73
CA GLU A 77 -5.72 7.85 -6.21
C GLU A 77 -6.45 7.14 -5.06
N VAL A 78 -5.78 6.95 -3.91
CA VAL A 78 -6.36 6.24 -2.75
C VAL A 78 -6.92 7.23 -1.74
N ARG A 79 -6.22 8.34 -1.50
CA ARG A 79 -6.57 9.36 -0.51
C ARG A 79 -8.02 9.87 -0.57
N PRO A 80 -8.67 10.05 -1.74
CA PRO A 80 -10.08 10.46 -1.83
C PRO A 80 -11.06 9.41 -1.30
N HIS A 81 -10.64 8.13 -1.28
CA HIS A 81 -11.41 7.00 -0.78
C HIS A 81 -11.08 6.65 0.67
N LEU A 82 -10.24 7.45 1.34
CA LEU A 82 -9.93 7.29 2.76
C LEU A 82 -10.74 8.29 3.57
N TRP A 83 -11.64 7.76 4.39
CA TRP A 83 -12.48 8.57 5.27
C TRP A 83 -11.93 8.56 6.68
N THR A 84 -11.70 9.78 7.16
CA THR A 84 -11.05 10.03 8.45
C THR A 84 -12.03 10.51 9.50
N TYR A 85 -13.28 10.79 9.15
CA TYR A 85 -14.24 11.28 10.14
C TYR A 85 -15.50 10.43 10.09
N PRO A 86 -16.16 10.27 11.25
CA PRO A 86 -17.49 9.69 11.28
C PRO A 86 -18.44 10.63 10.54
N GLU A 87 -19.45 10.06 9.90
CA GLU A 87 -20.48 10.81 9.18
C GLU A 87 -21.87 10.38 9.65
N ASP A 88 -22.83 11.30 9.58
CA ASP A 88 -24.23 10.95 9.81
C ASP A 88 -24.87 10.54 8.47
N ALA A 89 -25.32 9.29 8.38
CA ALA A 89 -26.04 8.77 7.21
C ALA A 89 -27.57 8.69 7.44
N GLY A 90 -28.07 9.25 8.55
CA GLY A 90 -29.47 9.23 8.92
C GLY A 90 -29.97 7.81 9.19
N PRO A 91 -31.09 7.36 8.59
CA PRO A 91 -31.72 6.10 8.95
C PRO A 91 -31.02 4.85 8.38
N ASN A 92 -30.11 4.98 7.41
CA ASN A 92 -29.50 3.85 6.70
C ASN A 92 -27.99 3.84 6.88
N LEU A 93 -27.43 2.65 7.16
CA LEU A 93 -25.99 2.44 7.30
C LEU A 93 -25.48 1.56 6.15
N SER A 94 -24.56 2.10 5.34
CA SER A 94 -23.80 1.38 4.33
C SER A 94 -22.36 1.09 4.77
N GLU A 95 -21.77 1.94 5.62
CA GLU A 95 -20.36 1.87 6.00
C GLU A 95 -20.15 2.05 7.51
N ALA A 96 -19.07 1.49 8.06
CA ALA A 96 -18.81 1.52 9.50
C ALA A 96 -18.68 2.95 10.06
N ARG A 97 -18.11 3.89 9.29
CA ARG A 97 -17.96 5.30 9.68
C ARG A 97 -19.29 6.02 9.93
N GLN A 98 -20.39 5.45 9.46
CA GLN A 98 -21.73 6.00 9.59
C GLN A 98 -22.42 5.61 10.90
N ALA A 99 -21.85 4.67 11.66
CA ALA A 99 -22.51 4.19 12.86
C ALA A 99 -22.54 5.30 13.93
N SER A 100 -23.73 5.56 14.45
CA SER A 100 -24.02 6.67 15.39
C SER A 100 -23.10 6.71 16.61
N ARG A 101 -22.59 5.54 17.06
CA ARG A 101 -21.66 5.44 18.18
C ARG A 101 -20.34 6.17 17.90
N TRP A 102 -19.81 6.11 16.68
CA TRP A 102 -18.58 6.81 16.31
C TRP A 102 -18.76 8.33 16.36
N LEU A 103 -19.97 8.82 16.09
CA LEU A 103 -20.29 10.25 16.08
C LEU A 103 -20.63 10.80 17.47
N HIS A 104 -21.29 10.01 18.33
CA HIS A 104 -21.88 10.51 19.58
C HIS A 104 -21.26 9.98 20.87
N GLU A 105 -20.65 8.79 20.86
CA GLU A 105 -20.12 8.18 22.09
C GLU A 105 -18.62 8.42 22.29
N ILE A 106 -17.91 8.86 21.24
CA ILE A 106 -16.48 9.11 21.29
C ILE A 106 -16.24 10.59 21.53
N ARG A 107 -15.38 10.91 22.50
CA ARG A 107 -14.98 12.29 22.77
C ARG A 107 -14.22 12.85 21.55
N PRO A 108 -14.46 14.09 21.12
CA PRO A 108 -13.77 14.67 19.95
C PRO A 108 -12.24 14.57 20.03
N GLU A 109 -11.65 14.69 21.22
CA GLU A 109 -10.23 14.53 21.46
C GLU A 109 -9.71 13.08 21.28
N ASP A 110 -10.57 12.08 21.46
CA ASP A 110 -10.27 10.67 21.20
C ASP A 110 -10.64 10.26 19.77
N THR A 111 -11.36 11.12 19.04
CA THR A 111 -11.54 10.92 17.60
C THR A 111 -10.22 11.21 16.91
N THR A 112 -9.44 10.16 16.67
CA THR A 112 -8.42 10.23 15.62
C THR A 112 -9.14 10.42 14.28
N PRO A 113 -8.49 11.01 13.26
CA PRO A 113 -8.90 10.75 11.90
C PRO A 113 -9.00 9.22 11.74
N ILE A 114 -10.23 8.68 11.72
CA ILE A 114 -10.58 7.26 11.85
C ILE A 114 -9.64 6.42 10.98
N ILE A 115 -9.02 5.42 11.60
CA ILE A 115 -8.42 4.26 10.92
C ILE A 115 -9.56 3.28 10.65
#